data_AF-A0A1K1MWS3-F1
#
_entry.id   AF-A0A1K1MWS3-F1
#
_cell.length_a   1.000
_cell.length_b   1.000
_cell.length_c   1.000
_cell.angle_alpha   90.00
_cell.angle_beta   90.00
_cell.angle_gamma   90.00
#
_symmetry.space_group_name_H-M   'P 1'
#
loop_
_entity.id
_entity.type
_entity.pdbx_description
1 polymer ?
#
loop_
_entity_poly.entity_id
_entity_poly.type
_entity_poly.pdbx_seq_one_letter_code
_entity_poly.pdbx_strand_id
1 'polypeptide(L)' 'MVKDKELGGIQLFTGNDFKSEFIEDYFVMGIPKFILLDPNENIVKSSAPRPSDAKLIDLFNQLEI' A
#
# COMPACT_ATOMS: atom_id res chain seq x y z
N MET A 1 -1.07 19.45 -0.44
CA MET A 1 -0.56 18.39 -1.34
C MET A 1 -1.64 17.43 -1.79
N VAL A 2 -2.35 16.71 -0.91
CA VAL A 2 -3.39 15.73 -1.31
C VAL A 2 -4.54 16.41 -2.06
N LYS A 3 -5.15 17.43 -1.45
CA LYS A 3 -6.22 18.22 -2.07
C LYS A 3 -5.74 18.94 -3.33
N ASP A 4 -4.58 19.61 -3.26
CA ASP A 4 -4.03 20.38 -4.38
C ASP A 4 -3.62 19.53 -5.58
N LYS A 5 -3.29 18.25 -5.37
CA LYS A 5 -2.96 17.28 -6.43
C LYS A 5 -4.11 16.34 -6.77
N GLU A 6 -5.29 16.57 -6.20
CA GLU A 6 -6.49 15.75 -6.44
C GLU A 6 -6.23 14.25 -6.24
N LEU A 7 -5.40 13.89 -5.25
CA LEU A 7 -5.08 12.49 -4.98
C LEU A 7 -6.33 11.79 -4.44
N GLY A 8 -6.82 10.82 -5.21
CA GLY A 8 -7.98 10.01 -4.84
C GLY A 8 -7.67 8.92 -3.81
N GLY A 9 -8.64 8.03 -3.59
CA GLY A 9 -8.57 6.95 -2.61
C GLY A 9 -8.92 7.39 -1.19
N ILE A 10 -8.81 6.45 -0.25
CA ILE A 10 -9.08 6.68 1.16
C ILE A 10 -7.77 7.08 1.84
N GLN A 11 -7.80 8.20 2.55
CA GLN A 11 -6.67 8.69 3.35
C GLN A 11 -7.05 8.51 4.83
N LEU A 12 -6.30 7.68 5.56
CA LEU A 12 -6.50 7.46 6.99
C LEU A 12 -5.42 8.17 7.79
N PHE A 13 -5.82 8.81 8.90
CA PHE A 13 -4.91 9.40 9.88
C PHE A 13 -5.03 8.62 11.18
N THR A 14 -4.01 7.85 11.52
CA THR A 14 -4.06 6.90 12.65
C THR A 14 -3.50 7.46 13.96
N GLY A 15 -2.95 8.68 13.97
CA GLY A 15 -2.35 9.29 15.16
C GLY A 15 -1.13 8.51 15.70
N ASN A 16 -0.45 9.03 16.71
CA ASN A 16 0.68 8.37 17.41
C ASN A 16 1.87 7.92 16.54
N ASP A 17 2.04 8.46 15.33
CA ASP A 17 3.17 8.20 14.43
C ASP A 17 3.49 6.69 14.32
N PHE A 18 4.76 6.32 14.48
CA PHE A 18 5.27 4.93 14.44
C PHE A 18 4.75 4.01 15.56
N LYS A 19 3.92 4.52 16.49
CA LYS A 19 3.33 3.73 17.58
C LYS A 19 1.85 3.40 17.34
N SER A 20 1.33 3.66 16.15
CA SER A 20 -0.04 3.25 15.82
C SER A 20 -0.15 1.74 15.64
N GLU A 21 -1.26 1.15 16.10
CA GLU A 21 -1.59 -0.28 15.92
C GLU A 21 -1.49 -0.68 14.44
N PHE A 22 -1.90 0.21 13.52
CA PHE A 22 -1.76 0.01 12.08
C PHE A 22 -0.32 -0.27 11.62
N ILE A 23 0.67 0.41 12.19
CA ILE A 23 2.08 0.22 11.83
C ILE A 23 2.59 -1.13 12.34
N GLU A 24 2.14 -1.57 13.52
CA GLU A 24 2.46 -2.88 14.07
C GLU A 24 1.78 -4.01 13.28
N ASP A 25 0.46 -3.92 13.09
CA ASP A 25 -0.37 -4.93 12.42
C ASP A 25 0.05 -5.18 10.96
N TYR A 26 0.36 -4.11 10.23
CA TYR A 26 0.81 -4.19 8.84
C TYR A 26 2.34 -4.26 8.68
N PHE A 27 3.07 -4.40 9.79
CA PHE A 27 4.52 -4.55 9.83
C PHE A 27 5.25 -3.46 9.02
N VAL A 28 4.88 -2.20 9.25
CA VAL A 28 5.41 -1.03 8.56
C VAL A 28 6.73 -0.60 9.20
N MET A 29 7.81 -1.28 8.84
CA MET A 29 9.16 -0.97 9.35
C MET A 29 9.80 0.28 8.72
N GLY A 30 9.20 0.83 7.66
CA GLY A 30 9.71 1.99 6.95
C GLY A 30 8.75 2.46 5.85
N ILE A 31 8.91 3.72 5.44
CA ILE A 31 8.10 4.35 4.40
C ILE A 31 8.94 4.71 3.16
N PRO A 32 8.39 4.65 1.93
CA PRO A 32 7.02 4.21 1.61
C PRO A 32 6.86 2.67 1.64
N LYS A 33 5.70 2.20 2.11
CA LYS A 33 5.28 0.80 2.13
C LYS A 33 4.11 0.62 1.15
N PHE A 34 4.17 -0.40 0.31
CA PHE A 34 3.11 -0.76 -0.63
C PHE A 34 2.66 -2.20 -0.36
N ILE A 35 1.35 -2.38 -0.25
CA ILE A 35 0.70 -3.67 -0.01
C ILE A 35 -0.32 -3.87 -1.13
N LEU A 36 -0.31 -5.03 -1.76
CA LEU A 36 -1.31 -5.43 -2.75
C LEU A 36 -2.36 -6.30 -2.07
N LEU A 37 -3.62 -5.87 -2.17
CA LEU A 37 -4.79 -6.58 -1.68
C LEU A 37 -5.62 -7.10 -2.86
N ASP A 38 -6.30 -8.23 -2.67
CA ASP A 38 -7.33 -8.68 -3.60
C ASP A 38 -8.71 -8.07 -3.24
N PRO A 39 -9.75 -8.24 -4.10
CA PRO A 39 -11.10 -7.75 -3.81
C PRO A 39 -11.79 -8.42 -2.61
N ASN A 40 -11.26 -9.54 -2.10
CA ASN A 40 -11.75 -10.24 -0.90
C ASN A 40 -10.96 -9.84 0.36
N GLU A 41 -10.21 -8.74 0.29
CA GLU A 41 -9.44 -8.16 1.40
C GLU A 41 -8.23 -9.00 1.85
N ASN A 42 -7.80 -9.98 1.05
CA ASN A 42 -6.59 -10.75 1.35
C ASN A 42 -5.33 -10.02 0.91
N ILE A 43 -4.25 -10.14 1.69
CA ILE A 43 -2.93 -9.67 1.30
C ILE A 43 -2.32 -10.63 0.27
N VAL A 44 -2.29 -10.21 -0.99
CA VAL A 44 -1.60 -10.93 -2.07
C VAL A 44 -0.10 -10.71 -1.98
N LYS A 45 0.33 -9.48 -1.70
CA LYS A 45 1.75 -9.12 -1.54
C LYS A 45 1.95 -8.03 -0.50
N SER A 46 2.54 -8.38 0.64
CA SER A 46 2.82 -7.42 1.72
C SER A 46 3.94 -6.43 1.41
N SER A 47 4.82 -6.75 0.46
CA SER A 47 5.89 -5.86 0.00
C SER A 47 5.82 -5.75 -1.52
N ALA A 48 4.79 -5.05 -1.99
CA ALA A 48 4.57 -4.85 -3.41
C ALA A 48 5.57 -3.85 -4.01
N PRO A 49 5.86 -3.93 -5.32
CA PRO A 49 6.59 -2.88 -6.03
C PRO A 49 5.87 -1.53 -5.93
N ARG A 50 6.61 -0.44 -6.18
CA ARG A 50 6.00 0.90 -6.21
C ARG A 50 5.02 0.99 -7.38
N PRO A 51 3.95 1.80 -7.29
CA PRO A 51 3.03 2.06 -8.41
C PRO A 51 3.70 2.55 -9.69
N SER A 52 4.85 3.21 -9.57
CA SER A 52 5.63 3.72 -10.71
C SER A 52 6.71 2.75 -11.21
N ASP A 53 6.87 1.57 -10.59
CA ASP A 53 7.90 0.59 -10.95
C ASP A 53 7.31 -0.41 -11.97
N ALA A 54 8.01 -0.66 -13.08
CA ALA A 54 7.60 -1.61 -14.10
C ALA A 54 7.40 -3.04 -13.55
N LYS A 55 8.09 -3.39 -12.46
CA LYS A 55 7.92 -4.68 -11.77
C LYS A 55 6.50 -4.90 -11.23
N LEU A 56 5.71 -3.84 -11.04
CA LEU A 56 4.31 -3.99 -10.67
C LEU A 56 3.49 -4.62 -11.81
N ILE A 57 3.80 -4.26 -13.06
CA ILE A 57 3.15 -4.82 -14.24
C ILE A 57 3.49 -6.30 -14.37
N ASP A 58 4.77 -6.67 -14.15
CA ASP A 58 5.19 -8.07 -14.16
C ASP A 58 4.44 -8.89 -13.09
N LEU A 59 4.24 -8.31 -11.89
CA LEU A 59 3.47 -8.94 -10.82
C LEU A 59 2.00 -9.14 -11.22
N PHE A 60 1.36 -8.15 -11.84
CA PHE A 60 -0.04 -8.27 -12.30
C PHE A 60 -0.18 -9.33 -13.39
N ASN A 61 0.72 -9.35 -14.36
CA ASN A 61 0.75 -10.40 -15.39
C ASN A 61 0.91 -11.81 -14.80
N GLN A 62 1.74 -11.98 -13.77
CA GLN A 62 1.90 -13.27 -13.07
C GLN A 62 0.65 -13.71 -12.30
N LEU A 63 -0.13 -12.74 -11.83
CA LEU A 63 -1.39 -12.97 -11.11
C LEU A 63 -2.59 -13.07 -12.07
N GLU A 64 -2.37 -12.90 -13.37
CA GLU A 64 -3.41 -12.89 -14.41
C GLU A 64 -4.49 -11.81 -14.18
N ILE A 65 -4.09 -10.62 -13.73
CA ILE A 65 -4.96 -9.45 -13.47
C ILE A 65 -4.54 -8.20 -14.25
#